data_AF-F3KGW2-F1
#
_entry.id   AF-F3KGW2-F1
#
_cell.length_a   1.000
_cell.length_b   1.000
_cell.length_c   1.000
_cell.angle_alpha   90.00
_cell.angle_beta   90.00
_cell.angle_gamma   90.00
#
_symmetry.space_group_name_H-M   'P 1'
#
loop_
_entity.id
_entity.type
_entity.pdbx_description
1 polymer ?
#
loop_
_entity_poly.entity_id
_entity_poly.type
_entity_poly.pdbx_seq_one_letter_code
_entity_poly.pdbx_strand_id
1 'polypeptide(L)'
;MSDENLIPLRVIDPKDENNKIQVTYNDMVNSFLAVANEHWQTIEIEGVSSAIREAAARFNAFEADFKSGNLAADRQNAMDWFTEQYGDALGSFLDEMIARREKEGTS
;
A
#
# COMPACT_ATOMS: atom_id res chain seq x y z
N MET A 1 6.50 21.93 5.21
CA MET A 1 7.00 20.83 4.36
C MET A 1 6.64 21.20 2.94
N SER A 2 7.59 21.20 2.00
CA SER A 2 7.31 21.49 0.59
C SER A 2 6.60 20.28 -0.06
N ASP A 3 5.72 20.54 -1.02
CA ASP A 3 4.95 19.52 -1.76
C ASP A 3 5.84 18.47 -2.47
N GLU A 4 7.14 18.73 -2.63
CA GLU A 4 8.12 17.85 -3.28
C GLU A 4 8.39 16.54 -2.52
N ASN A 5 7.99 16.43 -1.25
CA ASN A 5 8.14 15.20 -0.48
C ASN A 5 6.95 14.25 -0.63
N LEU A 6 5.84 14.66 -1.26
CA LEU A 6 4.66 13.83 -1.40
C LEU A 6 4.85 12.79 -2.51
N ILE A 7 4.48 11.54 -2.25
CA ILE A 7 4.34 10.53 -3.31
C ILE A 7 3.32 11.08 -4.33
N PRO A 8 3.61 11.10 -5.65
CA PRO A 8 2.67 11.62 -6.65
C PRO A 8 1.44 10.71 -6.80
N LEU A 9 0.24 11.31 -6.84
CA LEU A 9 -1.03 10.59 -6.72
C LEU A 9 -2.06 11.02 -7.75
N ARG A 10 -2.85 10.04 -8.21
CA ARG A 10 -4.11 10.28 -8.91
C ARG A 10 -5.25 9.96 -7.94
N VAL A 11 -6.08 10.96 -7.61
CA VAL A 11 -7.27 10.77 -6.78
C VAL A 11 -8.40 10.21 -7.64
N ILE A 12 -9.08 9.17 -7.16
CA ILE A 12 -10.24 8.57 -7.82
C ILE A 12 -11.44 8.76 -6.90
N ASP A 13 -12.48 9.40 -7.42
CA ASP A 13 -13.77 9.46 -6.76
C ASP A 13 -14.58 8.19 -7.08
N PRO A 14 -14.83 7.30 -6.10
CA PRO A 14 -15.59 6.07 -6.32
C PRO A 14 -17.10 6.31 -6.54
N LYS A 15 -17.60 7.55 -6.41
CA LYS A 15 -19.01 7.91 -6.59
C LYS A 15 -19.30 8.66 -7.90
N ASP A 16 -18.29 8.92 -8.73
CA ASP A 16 -18.51 9.55 -10.04
C ASP A 16 -19.15 8.54 -11.02
N GLU A 17 -20.47 8.60 -11.11
CA GLU A 17 -21.32 7.78 -11.98
C GLU A 17 -21.10 8.02 -13.49
N ASN A 18 -20.40 9.10 -13.87
CA ASN A 18 -19.97 9.35 -15.25
C ASN A 18 -18.58 8.77 -15.54
N ASN A 19 -17.87 8.31 -14.51
CA ASN A 19 -16.53 7.76 -14.62
C ASN A 19 -16.61 6.27 -14.99
N LYS A 20 -16.83 5.97 -16.29
CA LYS A 20 -16.62 4.62 -16.86
C LYS A 20 -15.15 4.16 -16.81
N ILE A 21 -14.31 4.80 -16.02
CA ILE A 21 -12.91 4.45 -15.87
C ILE A 21 -12.85 3.21 -14.98
N GLN A 22 -12.43 2.09 -15.57
CA GLN A 22 -12.05 0.92 -14.80
C GLN A 22 -10.91 1.33 -13.86
N VAL A 23 -11.17 1.29 -12.56
CA VAL A 23 -10.14 1.53 -11.54
C VAL A 23 -9.09 0.44 -11.69
N THR A 24 -7.86 0.85 -11.99
CA THR A 24 -6.74 -0.09 -12.12
C THR A 24 -6.17 -0.47 -10.75
N TYR A 25 -5.33 -1.50 -10.68
CA TYR A 25 -4.62 -1.84 -9.44
C TYR A 25 -3.76 -0.66 -8.95
N ASN A 26 -3.01 -0.02 -9.86
CA ASN A 26 -2.14 1.12 -9.53
C ASN A 26 -2.95 2.31 -9.00
N ASP A 27 -4.12 2.53 -9.59
CA ASP A 27 -5.08 3.53 -9.16
C ASP A 27 -5.56 3.29 -7.71
N MET A 28 -5.83 2.03 -7.32
CA MET A 28 -6.16 1.68 -5.93
C MET A 28 -4.96 1.89 -4.99
N VAL A 29 -3.76 1.43 -5.36
CA VAL A 29 -2.54 1.62 -4.57
C VAL A 29 -2.30 3.12 -4.32
N ASN A 30 -2.41 3.94 -5.37
CA ASN A 30 -2.29 5.38 -5.25
C ASN A 30 -3.34 5.94 -4.27
N SER A 31 -4.60 5.50 -4.32
CA SER A 31 -5.59 6.01 -3.37
C SER A 31 -5.21 5.76 -1.89
N PHE A 32 -4.59 4.62 -1.56
CA PHE A 32 -4.11 4.35 -0.20
C PHE A 32 -2.89 5.21 0.17
N LEU A 33 -1.99 5.44 -0.79
CA LEU A 33 -0.85 6.34 -0.60
C LEU A 33 -1.28 7.80 -0.42
N ALA A 34 -2.41 8.21 -1.00
CA ALA A 34 -3.00 9.53 -0.77
C ALA A 34 -3.40 9.73 0.68
N VAL A 35 -4.10 8.76 1.24
CA VAL A 35 -4.47 8.77 2.66
C VAL A 35 -3.23 8.76 3.56
N ALA A 36 -2.21 7.97 3.21
CA ALA A 36 -0.94 7.96 3.93
C ALA A 36 -0.27 9.34 3.94
N ASN A 37 -0.23 10.00 2.79
CA ASN A 37 0.35 11.34 2.64
C ASN A 37 -0.42 12.38 3.47
N GLU A 38 -1.75 12.33 3.51
CA GLU A 38 -2.56 13.21 4.36
C GLU A 38 -2.21 13.05 5.84
N HIS A 39 -2.06 11.81 6.32
CA HIS A 39 -1.64 11.55 7.70
C HIS A 39 -0.22 12.06 7.98
N TRP A 40 0.71 11.88 7.03
CA TRP A 40 2.10 12.29 7.20
C TRP A 40 2.30 13.81 7.31
N GLN A 41 1.31 14.62 6.90
CA GLN A 41 1.34 16.06 7.14
C GLN A 41 1.34 16.41 8.64
N THR A 42 0.87 15.50 9.51
CA THR A 42 0.67 15.77 10.95
C THR A 42 1.25 14.70 11.87
N ILE A 43 1.59 13.52 11.35
CA ILE A 43 2.11 12.37 12.09
C ILE A 43 3.48 12.00 11.52
N GLU A 44 4.43 11.63 12.38
CA GLU A 44 5.74 11.12 11.95
C GLU A 44 5.62 9.90 11.02
N ILE A 45 6.55 9.78 10.09
CA ILE A 45 6.51 8.78 9.01
C ILE A 45 6.45 7.34 9.56
N GLU A 46 7.11 7.06 10.68
CA GLU A 46 7.08 5.76 11.36
C GLU A 46 5.69 5.43 11.92
N GLY A 47 4.98 6.44 12.42
CA GLY A 47 3.62 6.32 12.92
C GLY A 47 2.63 5.98 11.82
N VAL A 48 2.70 6.72 10.71
CA VAL A 48 1.89 6.44 9.50
C VAL A 48 2.20 5.04 8.96
N SER A 49 3.49 4.69 8.86
CA SER A 49 3.94 3.38 8.40
C SER A 49 3.42 2.23 9.27
N SER A 50 3.40 2.40 10.59
CA SER A 50 2.83 1.42 11.53
C SER A 50 1.32 1.28 11.35
N ALA A 51 0.59 2.38 11.19
CA ALA A 51 -0.85 2.37 10.99
C ALA A 51 -1.24 1.67 9.68
N ILE A 52 -0.50 1.89 8.58
CA ILE A 52 -0.72 1.20 7.31
C ILE A 52 -0.53 -0.30 7.45
N ARG A 53 0.54 -0.75 8.13
CA ARG A 53 0.76 -2.19 8.37
C ARG A 53 -0.39 -2.82 9.15
N GLU A 54 -0.87 -2.15 10.20
CA GLU A 54 -2.00 -2.66 10.98
C GLU A 54 -3.30 -2.69 10.16
N ALA A 55 -3.57 -1.65 9.37
CA ALA A 55 -4.73 -1.59 8.48
C ALA A 55 -4.71 -2.70 7.43
N ALA A 56 -3.56 -2.92 6.78
CA ALA A 56 -3.36 -4.01 5.83
C ALA A 56 -3.57 -5.38 6.48
N ALA A 57 -3.01 -5.59 7.68
CA ALA A 57 -3.20 -6.85 8.41
C ALA A 57 -4.67 -7.14 8.74
N ARG A 58 -5.44 -6.12 9.16
CA ARG A 58 -6.87 -6.25 9.45
C ARG A 58 -7.67 -6.58 8.18
N PHE A 59 -7.37 -5.92 7.07
CA PHE A 59 -8.05 -6.17 5.79
C PHE A 59 -7.71 -7.56 5.23
N ASN A 60 -6.45 -7.97 5.30
CA ASN A 60 -6.01 -9.29 4.84
C ASN A 60 -6.56 -10.43 5.73
N ALA A 61 -6.69 -10.19 7.04
CA ALA A 61 -7.37 -11.14 7.93
C ALA A 61 -8.85 -11.29 7.56
N PHE A 62 -9.53 -10.20 7.20
CA PHE A 62 -10.89 -10.24 6.66
C PHE A 62 -10.95 -10.98 5.32
N GLU A 63 -10.00 -10.75 4.41
CA GLU A 63 -9.91 -11.48 3.13
C GLU A 63 -9.74 -13.00 3.37
N ALA A 64 -8.89 -13.40 4.31
CA ALA A 64 -8.70 -14.80 4.68
C ALA A 64 -9.99 -15.43 5.22
N ASP A 65 -10.68 -14.75 6.12
CA ASP A 65 -11.96 -15.20 6.66
C ASP A 65 -13.02 -15.32 5.55
N PHE A 66 -13.10 -14.32 4.67
CA PHE A 66 -14.03 -14.29 3.54
C PHE A 66 -13.82 -15.45 2.55
N LYS A 67 -12.56 -15.87 2.35
CA LYS A 67 -12.21 -16.96 1.42
C LYS A 67 -12.24 -18.35 2.07
N SER A 68 -12.20 -18.43 3.40
CA SER A 68 -12.01 -19.68 4.12
C SER A 68 -13.33 -20.33 4.53
N GLY A 69 -13.41 -21.66 4.41
CA GLY A 69 -14.47 -22.46 5.06
C GLY A 69 -14.14 -22.84 6.51
N ASN A 70 -12.88 -22.70 6.93
CA ASN A 70 -12.39 -22.98 8.27
C ASN A 70 -11.11 -22.17 8.56
N LEU A 71 -11.28 -20.91 8.98
CA LEU A 71 -10.17 -19.99 9.19
C LEU A 71 -9.13 -20.52 10.19
N ALA A 72 -9.56 -21.31 11.17
CA ALA A 72 -8.63 -21.89 12.15
C ALA A 72 -7.63 -22.85 11.50
N ALA A 73 -8.05 -23.64 10.50
CA ALA A 73 -7.17 -24.53 9.75
C ALA A 73 -6.29 -23.76 8.74
N ASP A 74 -6.83 -22.70 8.14
CA ASP A 74 -6.15 -21.93 7.09
C ASP A 74 -5.23 -20.82 7.64
N ARG A 75 -5.30 -20.52 8.94
CA ARG A 75 -4.62 -19.38 9.58
C ARG A 75 -3.14 -19.28 9.21
N GLN A 76 -2.39 -20.38 9.34
CA GLN A 76 -0.95 -20.33 9.11
C GLN A 76 -0.64 -20.12 7.63
N ASN A 77 -1.34 -20.80 6.74
CA ASN A 77 -1.18 -20.64 5.29
C ASN A 77 -1.49 -19.20 4.86
N ALA A 78 -2.55 -18.59 5.42
CA ALA A 78 -2.87 -17.19 5.16
C ALA A 78 -1.78 -16.24 5.64
N MET A 79 -1.25 -16.46 6.86
CA MET A 79 -0.14 -15.66 7.38
C MET A 79 1.09 -15.75 6.48
N ASP A 80 1.50 -16.97 6.12
CA ASP A 80 2.68 -17.21 5.29
C ASP A 80 2.52 -16.48 3.95
N TRP A 81 1.37 -16.67 3.27
CA TRP A 81 1.07 -16.03 2.00
C TRP A 81 1.14 -14.50 2.08
N PHE A 82 0.43 -13.86 3.01
CA PHE A 82 0.42 -12.40 3.08
C PHE A 82 1.78 -11.80 3.47
N THR A 83 2.55 -12.49 4.30
CA THR A 83 3.91 -12.02 4.66
C THR A 83 4.88 -12.14 3.50
N GLU A 84 4.81 -13.20 2.71
CA GLU A 84 5.58 -13.37 1.47
C GLU A 84 5.24 -12.28 0.47
N GLN A 85 3.95 -12.05 0.18
CA GLN A 85 3.51 -11.00 -0.75
C GLN A 85 3.97 -9.60 -0.32
N TYR A 86 3.93 -9.29 0.98
CA TYR A 86 4.44 -8.03 1.50
C TYR A 86 5.97 -7.92 1.35
N GLY A 87 6.69 -9.00 1.64
CA GLY A 87 8.16 -9.06 1.51
C GLY A 87 8.61 -8.81 0.08
N ASP A 88 7.99 -9.48 -0.89
CA ASP A 88 8.29 -9.34 -2.31
C ASP A 88 8.04 -7.90 -2.80
N ALA A 89 6.89 -7.33 -2.45
CA ALA A 89 6.54 -5.97 -2.83
C ALA A 89 7.51 -4.93 -2.22
N LEU A 90 7.81 -5.06 -0.93
CA LEU A 90 8.75 -4.18 -0.24
C LEU A 90 10.15 -4.27 -0.85
N GLY A 91 10.64 -5.48 -1.12
CA GLY A 91 11.92 -5.73 -1.77
C GLY A 91 12.01 -5.03 -3.12
N SER A 92 11.00 -5.23 -3.97
CA SER A 92 10.94 -4.59 -5.30
C SER A 92 11.00 -3.06 -5.21
N PHE A 93 10.26 -2.43 -4.29
CA PHE A 93 10.30 -0.97 -4.14
C PHE A 93 11.62 -0.45 -3.57
N LEU A 94 12.26 -1.19 -2.68
CA LEU A 94 13.59 -0.83 -2.17
C LEU A 94 14.63 -0.88 -3.30
N ASP A 95 14.61 -1.92 -4.13
CA ASP A 95 15.49 -2.05 -5.30
C ASP A 95 15.29 -0.89 -6.27
N GLU A 96 14.03 -0.50 -6.55
CA GLU A 96 13.74 0.68 -7.37
C GLU A 96 14.25 1.99 -6.76
N MET A 97 14.21 2.15 -5.43
CA MET A 97 14.73 3.34 -4.76
C MET A 97 16.26 3.39 -4.80
N ILE A 98 16.92 2.24 -4.66
CA ILE A 98 18.39 2.11 -4.78
C ILE A 98 18.81 2.51 -6.21
N ALA A 99 18.19 1.90 -7.23
CA ALA A 99 18.51 2.19 -8.62
C ALA A 99 18.29 3.67 -9.00
N ARG A 100 17.24 4.30 -8.46
CA ARG A 100 17.00 5.74 -8.64
C ARG A 100 18.12 6.60 -8.04
N ARG A 101 18.54 6.30 -6.81
CA ARG A 101 19.62 7.05 -6.14
C ARG A 101 20.97 6.90 -6.85
N GLU A 102 21.28 5.71 -7.36
CA GLU A 102 22.51 5.49 -8.13
C GLU A 102 22.56 6.33 -9.41
N LYS A 103 21.41 6.48 -10.08
CA LYS A 103 21.26 7.32 -11.28
C LYS A 103 21.36 8.82 -10.97
N GLU A 104 20.83 9.27 -9.84
CA GLU A 104 20.89 10.67 -9.41
C GLU A 104 22.29 11.06 -8.92
N GLY A 105 23.02 10.14 -8.27
CA GLY A 105 24.41 10.36 -7.83
C GLY A 105 25.48 10.30 -8.93
N THR A 106 25.08 10.00 -10.17
CA THR A 106 25.96 9.96 -11.37
C THR A 106 25.75 11.16 -12.30
N SER A 107 25.00 12.19 -11.88
CA SER A 107 24.75 13.43 -12.62
C SER A 107 25.49 14.65 -12.04
#